data_AF-K5YLM1-F1
#
_entry.id   AF-K5YLM1-F1
#
_cell.length_a   1.000
_cell.length_b   1.000
_cell.length_c   1.000
_cell.angle_alpha   90.00
_cell.angle_beta   90.00
_cell.angle_gamma   90.00
#
_symmetry.space_group_name_H-M   'P 1'
#
loop_
_entity.id
_entity.type
_entity.pdbx_description
1 polymer ?
#
loop_
_entity_poly.entity_id
_entity_poly.type
_entity_poly.pdbx_seq_one_letter_code
_entity_poly.pdbx_strand_id
1 'polypeptide(L)'
;MSASVNLPPCNNLAMTNLRSNPDKAYQSNFYLVQSTAYTGNTETIGGPCSVKCVSHGKNKNVFELQVTPGNGDYFYPYVHIPYGGVGTCVVPKNAPLGTLVLTGAMNGCSLQVNDSGSNLHFYHDANGVSLKGKLTPGNVVARVNYETYAGPGNLANNMTTKEFPAHVSYLVTVRGRTRWYVYSSTFLYGKKVKNSWFGGISSAEVFEPVITSVSRLLCTF
;
A
#
# COMPACT_ATOMS: atom_id res chain seq x y z
N MET A 1 32.73 1.64 12.49
CA MET A 1 32.44 0.21 12.23
C MET A 1 31.02 0.10 11.67
N SER A 2 30.84 -0.15 10.38
CA SER A 2 29.51 -0.32 9.78
C SER A 2 29.04 -1.75 10.00
N ALA A 3 28.05 -1.95 10.86
CA ALA A 3 27.37 -3.23 10.95
C ALA A 3 26.66 -3.52 9.62
N SER A 4 26.97 -4.66 9.00
CA SER A 4 26.26 -5.17 7.84
C SER A 4 24.81 -5.44 8.23
N VAL A 5 23.88 -4.73 7.62
CA VAL A 5 22.44 -4.90 7.85
C VAL A 5 21.99 -6.13 7.07
N ASN A 6 21.51 -7.16 7.77
CA ASN A 6 20.85 -8.31 7.15
C ASN A 6 19.48 -7.88 6.62
N LEU A 7 19.46 -7.39 5.38
CA LEU A 7 18.24 -7.15 4.61
C LEU A 7 17.77 -8.48 3.98
N PRO A 8 16.46 -8.72 3.83
CA PRO A 8 15.96 -9.84 3.04
C PRO A 8 16.45 -9.75 1.58
N PRO A 9 16.66 -10.89 0.87
CA PRO A 9 17.20 -10.91 -0.48
C PRO A 9 16.31 -10.10 -1.46
N CYS A 10 16.90 -9.08 -2.10
CA CYS A 10 16.19 -8.15 -2.99
C CYS A 10 16.66 -8.32 -4.44
N ASN A 11 15.76 -8.71 -5.34
CA ASN A 11 16.09 -8.99 -6.76
C ASN A 11 16.06 -7.74 -7.68
N ASN A 12 15.95 -6.53 -7.13
CA ASN A 12 15.93 -5.27 -7.89
C ASN A 12 16.37 -4.10 -6.99
N LEU A 13 17.20 -3.18 -7.52
CA LEU A 13 17.64 -1.93 -6.88
C LEU A 13 16.48 -1.11 -6.28
N ALA A 14 15.32 -1.10 -6.93
CA ALA A 14 14.13 -0.40 -6.44
C ALA A 14 13.63 -0.95 -5.10
N MET A 15 13.66 -2.28 -4.90
CA MET A 15 13.31 -2.91 -3.63
C MET A 15 14.38 -2.62 -2.57
N THR A 16 15.65 -2.73 -2.94
CA THR A 16 16.77 -2.43 -2.03
C THR A 16 16.66 -1.00 -1.49
N ASN A 17 16.40 -0.02 -2.37
CA ASN A 17 16.21 1.36 -1.97
C ASN A 17 14.97 1.55 -1.10
N LEU A 18 13.83 0.95 -1.45
CA LEU A 18 12.61 1.02 -0.65
C LEU A 18 12.85 0.55 0.80
N ARG A 19 13.59 -0.54 0.98
CA ARG A 19 13.86 -1.12 2.31
C ARG A 19 14.92 -0.35 3.10
N SER A 20 15.98 0.11 2.43
CA SER A 20 17.15 0.70 3.10
C SER A 20 17.08 2.23 3.25
N ASN A 21 16.39 2.90 2.33
CA ASN A 21 16.22 4.36 2.29
C ASN A 21 14.87 4.73 1.64
N PRO A 22 13.75 4.47 2.33
CA PRO A 22 12.42 4.69 1.78
C PRO A 22 12.16 6.15 1.40
N ASP A 23 12.72 7.14 2.12
CA ASP A 23 12.61 8.55 1.74
C ASP A 23 13.16 8.80 0.32
N LYS A 24 14.38 8.32 0.05
CA LYS A 24 14.97 8.44 -1.29
C LYS A 24 14.20 7.62 -2.33
N ALA A 25 13.68 6.46 -1.95
CA ALA A 25 12.89 5.62 -2.85
C ALA A 25 11.60 6.34 -3.29
N TYR A 26 10.90 6.99 -2.36
CA TYR A 26 9.67 7.75 -2.64
C TYR A 26 9.92 9.11 -3.29
N GLN A 27 11.16 9.62 -3.33
CA GLN A 27 11.48 10.83 -4.11
C GLN A 27 11.41 10.61 -5.63
N SER A 28 11.73 9.41 -6.11
CA SER A 28 11.83 9.12 -7.54
C SER A 28 10.91 8.02 -8.04
N ASN A 29 10.29 7.25 -7.14
CA ASN A 29 9.51 6.07 -7.49
C ASN A 29 8.10 6.09 -6.89
N PHE A 30 7.24 5.26 -7.48
CA PHE A 30 5.87 5.02 -7.08
C PHE A 30 5.65 3.52 -6.92
N TYR A 31 4.90 3.15 -5.90
CA TYR A 31 4.68 1.76 -5.53
C TYR A 31 3.19 1.45 -5.46
N LEU A 32 2.75 0.47 -6.23
CA LEU A 32 1.42 -0.11 -6.12
C LEU A 32 1.52 -1.52 -5.54
N VAL A 33 0.51 -1.95 -4.79
CA VAL A 33 0.49 -3.26 -4.12
C VAL A 33 -0.52 -4.16 -4.81
N GLN A 34 -0.06 -5.35 -5.20
CA GLN A 34 -0.90 -6.42 -5.76
C GLN A 34 -0.72 -7.65 -4.90
N SER A 35 -1.81 -8.24 -4.43
CA SER A 35 -1.76 -9.37 -3.50
C SER A 35 -2.54 -10.56 -4.03
N THR A 36 -1.90 -11.73 -4.00
CA THR A 36 -2.56 -13.03 -4.15
C THR A 36 -2.56 -13.81 -2.83
N ALA A 37 -2.02 -13.24 -1.76
CA ALA A 37 -1.86 -13.93 -0.47
C ALA A 37 -3.17 -14.06 0.33
N TYR A 38 -4.13 -13.17 0.07
CA TYR A 38 -5.40 -13.09 0.79
C TYR A 38 -6.50 -12.65 -0.18
N THR A 39 -6.98 -13.57 -1.02
CA THR A 39 -7.86 -13.26 -2.17
C THR A 39 -9.35 -13.42 -1.88
N GLY A 40 -9.75 -13.50 -0.61
CA GLY A 40 -11.15 -13.52 -0.21
C GLY A 40 -11.60 -12.18 0.34
N ASN A 41 -12.70 -11.63 -0.16
CA ASN A 41 -13.38 -10.45 0.43
C ASN A 41 -13.85 -10.70 1.89
N THR A 42 -13.72 -11.94 2.37
CA THR A 42 -14.11 -12.46 3.68
C THR A 42 -12.94 -12.68 4.63
N GLU A 43 -11.70 -12.71 4.15
CA GLU A 43 -10.54 -12.97 5.00
C GLU A 43 -10.22 -11.73 5.82
N THR A 44 -10.55 -11.77 7.11
CA THR A 44 -10.34 -10.64 8.02
C THR A 44 -8.94 -10.57 8.61
N ILE A 45 -8.16 -11.65 8.49
CA ILE A 45 -6.86 -11.79 9.15
C ILE A 45 -5.80 -12.07 8.08
N GLY A 46 -4.89 -11.12 7.93
CA GLY A 46 -3.66 -11.26 7.17
C GLY A 46 -2.50 -11.77 8.02
N GLY A 47 -1.28 -11.64 7.53
CA GLY A 47 -0.13 -12.29 8.16
C GLY A 47 1.17 -12.14 7.37
N PRO A 48 2.16 -12.99 7.70
CA PRO A 48 3.44 -13.04 7.01
C PRO A 48 3.28 -13.28 5.51
N CYS A 49 4.08 -12.57 4.72
CA CYS A 49 4.10 -12.66 3.28
C CYS A 49 5.51 -12.50 2.71
N SER A 50 5.66 -12.83 1.43
CA SER A 50 6.83 -12.51 0.62
C SER A 50 6.47 -11.43 -0.39
N VAL A 51 7.39 -10.51 -0.65
CA VAL A 51 7.17 -9.39 -1.60
C VAL A 51 8.21 -9.41 -2.71
N LYS A 52 7.73 -9.47 -3.95
CA LYS A 52 8.55 -9.25 -5.16
C LYS A 52 8.27 -7.87 -5.72
N CYS A 53 9.31 -7.13 -6.10
CA CYS A 53 9.17 -5.83 -6.75
C CYS A 53 9.49 -5.94 -8.24
N VAL A 54 8.56 -5.53 -9.10
CA VAL A 54 8.71 -5.53 -10.55
C VAL A 54 8.36 -4.17 -11.12
N SER A 55 8.97 -3.78 -12.24
CA SER A 55 8.58 -2.56 -12.95
C SER A 55 7.18 -2.73 -13.56
N HIS A 56 6.34 -1.70 -13.44
CA HIS A 56 4.99 -1.72 -13.95
C HIS A 56 4.92 -1.09 -15.35
N GLY A 57 4.66 -1.92 -16.36
CA GLY A 57 4.57 -1.50 -17.75
C GLY A 57 5.88 -0.89 -18.28
N LYS A 58 5.76 0.14 -19.13
CA LYS A 58 6.91 0.85 -19.71
C LYS A 58 7.46 1.98 -18.82
N ASN A 59 6.78 2.28 -17.70
CA ASN A 59 7.17 3.40 -16.84
C ASN A 59 8.29 2.97 -15.89
N LYS A 60 9.47 3.57 -16.03
CA LYS A 60 10.67 3.19 -15.26
C LYS A 60 10.58 3.51 -13.77
N ASN A 61 9.64 4.36 -13.37
CA ASN A 61 9.52 4.87 -12.00
C ASN A 61 8.32 4.29 -11.25
N VAL A 62 7.52 3.42 -11.88
CA VAL A 62 6.37 2.77 -11.24
C VAL A 62 6.71 1.30 -11.01
N PHE A 63 6.55 0.86 -9.77
CA PHE A 63 6.85 -0.49 -9.34
C PHE A 63 5.64 -1.15 -8.71
N GLU A 64 5.45 -2.41 -9.02
CA GLU A 64 4.45 -3.28 -8.44
C GLU A 64 5.10 -4.16 -7.37
N LEU A 65 4.55 -4.08 -6.16
CA LEU A 65 4.86 -4.93 -5.03
C LEU A 65 3.90 -6.12 -5.05
N GLN A 66 4.36 -7.23 -5.58
CA GLN A 66 3.61 -8.49 -5.68
C GLN A 66 3.75 -9.26 -4.38
N VAL A 67 2.63 -9.42 -3.68
CA VAL A 67 2.52 -10.05 -2.37
C VAL A 67 1.99 -11.47 -2.54
N THR A 68 2.75 -12.44 -2.05
CA THR A 68 2.38 -13.86 -2.03
C THR A 68 2.52 -14.43 -0.61
N PRO A 69 1.86 -15.55 -0.28
CA PRO A 69 2.11 -16.24 0.99
C PRO A 69 3.61 -16.52 1.15
N GLY A 70 4.14 -16.31 2.35
CA GLY A 70 5.58 -16.41 2.58
C GLY A 70 6.03 -15.75 3.88
N ASN A 71 7.29 -15.32 3.94
CA ASN A 71 7.88 -14.75 5.15
C ASN A 71 8.81 -13.56 4.80
N GLY A 72 9.00 -12.68 5.78
CA GLY A 72 9.91 -11.52 5.71
C GLY A 72 9.18 -10.19 5.74
N ASP A 73 7.95 -10.17 5.25
CA ASP A 73 7.05 -9.01 5.26
C ASP A 73 5.67 -9.40 5.79
N TYR A 74 4.77 -8.44 5.85
CA TYR A 74 3.41 -8.63 6.35
C TYR A 74 2.38 -7.97 5.45
N PHE A 75 1.21 -8.58 5.36
CA PHE A 75 0.07 -8.02 4.63
C PHE A 75 -1.18 -8.06 5.49
N TYR A 76 -1.96 -6.99 5.46
CA TYR A 76 -3.28 -6.90 6.09
C TYR A 76 -4.35 -6.66 5.01
N PRO A 77 -5.38 -7.51 4.90
CA PRO A 77 -6.31 -7.48 3.77
C PRO A 77 -7.28 -6.31 3.83
N TYR A 78 -7.82 -5.94 2.67
CA TYR A 78 -9.04 -5.15 2.59
C TYR A 78 -10.23 -6.09 2.74
N VAL A 79 -11.17 -5.76 3.63
CA VAL A 79 -12.38 -6.56 3.86
C VAL A 79 -13.58 -5.73 3.43
N HIS A 80 -14.34 -6.25 2.46
CA HIS A 80 -15.58 -5.63 2.02
C HIS A 80 -16.77 -6.52 2.37
N ILE A 81 -17.49 -6.12 3.40
CA ILE A 81 -18.82 -6.63 3.74
C ILE A 81 -19.83 -5.48 3.56
N PRO A 82 -21.16 -5.75 3.48
CA PRO A 82 -22.18 -4.79 3.03
C PRO A 82 -22.22 -3.42 3.75
N TYR A 83 -21.53 -3.28 4.89
CA TYR A 83 -21.45 -2.04 5.68
C TYR A 83 -20.03 -1.61 6.05
N GLY A 84 -19.02 -2.11 5.31
CA GLY A 84 -17.60 -1.90 5.60
C GLY A 84 -17.02 -2.99 6.50
N GLY A 85 -15.71 -3.18 6.42
CA GLY A 85 -14.99 -4.24 7.11
C GLY A 85 -13.65 -3.77 7.68
N VAL A 86 -13.06 -4.63 8.50
CA VAL A 86 -11.73 -4.41 9.05
C VAL A 86 -10.89 -5.65 8.78
N GLY A 87 -9.85 -5.49 7.96
CA GLY A 87 -8.79 -6.48 7.87
C GLY A 87 -7.67 -6.16 8.84
N THR A 88 -7.02 -7.17 9.39
CA THR A 88 -6.01 -7.00 10.44
C THR A 88 -4.77 -7.86 10.19
N CYS A 89 -3.61 -7.42 10.68
CA CYS A 89 -2.39 -8.22 10.75
C CYS A 89 -1.62 -7.85 12.02
N VAL A 90 -0.93 -8.85 12.60
CA VAL A 90 -0.06 -8.65 13.77
C VAL A 90 1.38 -8.72 13.32
N VAL A 91 2.16 -7.71 13.68
CA VAL A 91 3.57 -7.55 13.29
C VAL A 91 4.44 -7.41 14.55
N PRO A 92 5.52 -8.20 14.72
CA PRO A 92 6.44 -8.01 15.83
C PRO A 92 7.10 -6.63 15.79
N LYS A 93 7.19 -5.94 16.92
CA LYS A 93 7.87 -4.63 17.01
C LYS A 93 9.35 -4.70 16.64
N ASN A 94 9.97 -5.85 16.91
CA ASN A 94 11.36 -6.15 16.60
C ASN A 94 11.54 -6.77 15.20
N ALA A 95 10.56 -6.59 14.29
CA ALA A 95 10.72 -6.99 12.90
C ALA A 95 12.02 -6.42 12.31
N PRO A 96 12.71 -7.16 11.41
CA PRO A 96 13.94 -6.71 10.78
C PRO A 96 13.83 -5.34 10.12
N LEU A 97 14.96 -4.63 10.05
CA LEU A 97 15.02 -3.36 9.32
C LEU A 97 14.67 -3.58 7.84
N GLY A 98 13.85 -2.68 7.30
CA GLY A 98 13.36 -2.78 5.93
C GLY A 98 12.20 -3.76 5.74
N THR A 99 11.66 -4.37 6.81
CA THR A 99 10.38 -5.10 6.73
C THR A 99 9.27 -4.18 6.23
N LEU A 100 8.46 -4.69 5.31
CA LEU A 100 7.30 -4.01 4.75
C LEU A 100 6.03 -4.54 5.42
N VAL A 101 5.10 -3.64 5.69
CA VAL A 101 3.72 -3.96 6.07
C VAL A 101 2.80 -3.31 5.04
N LEU A 102 2.11 -4.15 4.29
CA LEU A 102 1.43 -3.79 3.04
C LEU A 102 -0.07 -4.03 3.13
N THR A 103 -0.83 -3.29 2.34
CA THR A 103 -2.25 -3.55 2.12
C THR A 103 -2.62 -3.24 0.68
N GLY A 104 -3.85 -3.61 0.29
CA GLY A 104 -4.39 -3.30 -1.01
C GLY A 104 -4.64 -1.80 -1.23
N ALA A 105 -5.35 -1.50 -2.31
CA ALA A 105 -5.79 -0.15 -2.64
C ALA A 105 -6.53 0.53 -1.48
N MET A 106 -6.27 1.81 -1.27
CA MET A 106 -6.83 2.66 -0.21
C MET A 106 -7.61 3.82 -0.83
N ASN A 107 -8.95 3.77 -0.75
CA ASN A 107 -9.86 4.77 -1.31
C ASN A 107 -11.04 5.00 -0.36
N GLY A 108 -11.02 6.09 0.41
CA GLY A 108 -11.97 6.32 1.51
C GLY A 108 -11.70 5.46 2.75
N CYS A 109 -10.68 4.60 2.70
CA CYS A 109 -10.26 3.73 3.80
C CYS A 109 -9.36 4.47 4.79
N SER A 110 -9.15 3.90 5.97
CA SER A 110 -8.15 4.37 6.93
C SER A 110 -7.21 3.26 7.37
N LEU A 111 -5.94 3.61 7.58
CA LEU A 111 -4.99 2.75 8.30
C LEU A 111 -5.05 3.13 9.78
N GLN A 112 -5.14 2.14 10.66
CA GLN A 112 -4.85 2.31 12.08
C GLN A 112 -3.78 1.31 12.51
N VAL A 113 -2.86 1.76 13.36
CA VAL A 113 -1.87 0.91 14.01
C VAL A 113 -1.97 1.07 15.51
N ASN A 114 -2.11 -0.06 16.21
CA ASN A 114 -2.07 -0.11 17.65
C ASN A 114 -0.80 -0.78 18.15
N ASP A 115 -0.25 -0.26 19.24
CA ASP A 115 0.83 -0.85 19.99
C ASP A 115 0.26 -1.70 21.15
N SER A 116 0.58 -3.00 21.16
CA SER A 116 0.20 -3.93 22.22
C SER A 116 1.34 -4.90 22.56
N GLY A 117 1.96 -4.73 23.72
CA GLY A 117 3.03 -5.61 24.20
C GLY A 117 4.24 -5.66 23.26
N SER A 118 4.56 -6.84 22.73
CA SER A 118 5.67 -7.03 21.77
C SER A 118 5.25 -6.83 20.30
N ASN A 119 3.99 -6.48 20.06
CA ASN A 119 3.39 -6.47 18.73
C ASN A 119 2.80 -5.11 18.36
N LEU A 120 2.67 -4.92 17.06
CA LEU A 120 1.86 -3.90 16.42
C LEU A 120 0.69 -4.57 15.72
N HIS A 121 -0.51 -4.02 15.89
CA HIS A 121 -1.71 -4.46 15.20
C HIS A 121 -2.05 -3.46 14.11
N PHE A 122 -1.98 -3.89 12.86
CA PHE A 122 -2.34 -3.09 11.69
C PHE A 122 -3.78 -3.38 11.31
N TYR A 123 -4.50 -2.33 10.93
CA TYR A 123 -5.89 -2.40 10.51
C TYR A 123 -6.14 -1.66 9.21
N HIS A 124 -6.77 -2.34 8.25
CA HIS A 124 -7.39 -1.72 7.08
C HIS A 124 -8.87 -1.49 7.40
N ASP A 125 -9.22 -0.25 7.72
CA ASP A 125 -10.59 0.18 8.01
C ASP A 125 -11.25 0.66 6.69
N ALA A 126 -12.09 -0.19 6.09
CA ALA A 126 -12.57 -0.07 4.71
C ALA A 126 -13.24 1.26 4.35
N ASN A 127 -13.81 1.96 5.31
CA ASN A 127 -14.54 3.24 5.13
C ASN A 127 -14.11 4.30 6.16
N GLY A 128 -13.03 4.03 6.90
CA GLY A 128 -12.55 4.89 7.98
C GLY A 128 -13.46 4.99 9.21
N VAL A 129 -14.53 4.21 9.27
CA VAL A 129 -15.48 4.19 10.40
C VAL A 129 -15.82 2.80 10.90
N SER A 130 -15.42 1.73 10.18
CA SER A 130 -15.75 0.34 10.51
C SER A 130 -15.08 -0.14 11.80
N LEU A 131 -14.05 0.57 12.26
CA LEU A 131 -13.34 0.29 13.51
C LEU A 131 -13.96 1.04 14.71
N LYS A 132 -14.82 2.05 14.47
CA LYS A 132 -15.45 2.85 15.53
C LYS A 132 -16.26 1.97 16.47
N GLY A 133 -16.02 2.10 17.78
CA GLY A 133 -16.72 1.35 18.82
C GLY A 133 -16.30 -0.12 18.96
N LYS A 134 -15.33 -0.60 18.16
CA LYS A 134 -14.75 -1.95 18.33
C LYS A 134 -13.60 -1.91 19.32
N LEU A 135 -13.54 -2.93 20.18
CA LEU A 135 -12.37 -3.16 21.03
C LEU A 135 -11.20 -3.59 20.16
N THR A 136 -10.09 -2.87 20.28
CA THR A 136 -8.82 -3.22 19.62
C THR A 136 -7.72 -3.34 20.68
N PRO A 137 -6.80 -4.31 20.60
CA PRO A 137 -5.71 -4.45 21.55
C PRO A 137 -4.80 -3.22 21.54
N GLY A 138 -4.39 -2.80 22.72
CA GLY A 138 -3.34 -1.80 22.90
C GLY A 138 -3.76 -0.36 22.58
N ASN A 139 -2.76 0.53 22.45
CA ASN A 139 -2.94 1.96 22.26
C ASN A 139 -2.75 2.33 20.78
N VAL A 140 -3.58 3.23 20.26
CA VAL A 140 -3.40 3.76 18.89
C VAL A 140 -2.11 4.58 18.83
N VAL A 141 -1.16 4.17 17.97
CA VAL A 141 0.11 4.87 17.75
C VAL A 141 0.17 5.57 16.38
N ALA A 142 -0.67 5.15 15.44
CA ALA A 142 -0.88 5.85 14.18
C ALA A 142 -2.30 5.67 13.68
N ARG A 143 -2.86 6.74 13.11
CA ARG A 143 -4.06 6.66 12.27
C ARG A 143 -3.90 7.57 11.06
N VAL A 144 -4.06 6.99 9.87
CA VAL A 144 -3.98 7.69 8.60
C VAL A 144 -5.36 7.60 7.95
N ASN A 145 -6.09 8.71 8.00
CA ASN A 145 -7.42 8.81 7.39
C ASN A 145 -7.32 9.18 5.91
N TYR A 146 -8.44 9.06 5.19
CA TYR A 146 -8.52 9.41 3.77
C TYR A 146 -7.97 10.81 3.47
N GLU A 147 -8.36 11.81 4.26
CA GLU A 147 -7.96 13.21 4.08
C GLU A 147 -6.44 13.38 4.16
N THR A 148 -5.77 12.53 4.94
CA THR A 148 -4.32 12.58 5.13
C THR A 148 -3.60 12.24 3.82
N TYR A 149 -3.98 11.14 3.15
CA TYR A 149 -3.31 10.71 1.92
C TYR A 149 -3.92 11.32 0.65
N ALA A 150 -5.21 11.66 0.62
CA ALA A 150 -5.84 12.40 -0.47
C ALA A 150 -5.23 13.80 -0.65
N GLY A 151 -4.74 14.39 0.45
CA GLY A 151 -4.05 15.67 0.44
C GLY A 151 -4.98 16.88 0.32
N PRO A 152 -4.41 18.09 0.38
CA PRO A 152 -5.19 19.34 0.39
C PRO A 152 -6.12 19.41 -0.82
N GLY A 153 -7.40 19.72 -0.57
CA GLY A 153 -8.40 19.89 -1.64
C GLY A 153 -8.80 18.60 -2.38
N ASN A 154 -8.30 17.43 -1.97
CA ASN A 154 -8.58 16.14 -2.62
C ASN A 154 -8.34 16.20 -4.15
N LEU A 155 -7.23 16.83 -4.55
CA LEU A 155 -6.94 17.15 -5.95
C LEU A 155 -7.00 15.93 -6.87
N ALA A 156 -6.57 14.74 -6.40
CA ALA A 156 -6.65 13.51 -7.17
C ALA A 156 -8.09 13.13 -7.54
N ASN A 157 -9.04 13.32 -6.63
CA ASN A 157 -10.46 13.10 -6.91
C ASN A 157 -11.01 14.16 -7.86
N ASN A 158 -10.56 15.42 -7.76
CA ASN A 158 -10.96 16.50 -8.66
C ASN A 158 -10.36 16.35 -10.08
N MET A 159 -9.30 15.57 -10.21
CA MET A 159 -8.70 15.21 -11.51
C MET A 159 -9.39 14.01 -12.16
N THR A 160 -10.40 13.40 -11.51
CA THR A 160 -11.18 12.34 -12.15
C THR A 160 -11.98 12.90 -13.30
N THR A 161 -11.89 12.23 -14.44
CA THR A 161 -12.59 12.59 -15.69
C THR A 161 -13.20 11.35 -16.30
N LYS A 162 -13.92 11.49 -17.42
CA LYS A 162 -14.36 10.31 -18.20
C LYS A 162 -13.17 9.44 -18.64
N GLU A 163 -12.02 10.05 -18.89
CA GLU A 163 -10.79 9.37 -19.29
C GLU A 163 -10.04 8.78 -18.11
N PHE A 164 -10.13 9.40 -16.93
CA PHE A 164 -9.53 8.92 -15.68
C PHE A 164 -10.60 8.75 -14.60
N PRO A 165 -11.42 7.70 -14.66
CA PRO A 165 -12.61 7.58 -13.81
C PRO A 165 -12.29 7.29 -12.33
N ALA A 166 -11.04 6.93 -12.01
CA ALA A 166 -10.67 6.54 -10.66
C ALA A 166 -9.28 7.05 -10.30
N HIS A 167 -9.12 7.45 -9.05
CA HIS A 167 -7.82 7.53 -8.39
C HIS A 167 -7.70 6.41 -7.36
N VAL A 168 -6.47 5.98 -7.10
CA VAL A 168 -6.16 4.98 -6.08
C VAL A 168 -4.90 5.38 -5.35
N SER A 169 -4.95 5.33 -4.02
CA SER A 169 -3.75 5.46 -3.19
C SER A 169 -3.31 4.10 -2.68
N TYR A 170 -2.00 3.91 -2.54
CA TYR A 170 -1.40 2.74 -1.91
C TYR A 170 -0.56 3.20 -0.74
N LEU A 171 -0.74 2.57 0.42
CA LEU A 171 0.06 2.82 1.60
C LEU A 171 1.07 1.70 1.79
N VAL A 172 2.33 2.07 2.02
CA VAL A 172 3.41 1.14 2.36
C VAL A 172 4.02 1.58 3.67
N THR A 173 4.02 0.68 4.65
CA THR A 173 4.70 0.91 5.92
C THR A 173 6.06 0.21 5.90
N VAL A 174 7.12 0.93 6.26
CA VAL A 174 8.51 0.42 6.24
C VAL A 174 9.12 0.52 7.63
N ARG A 175 9.74 -0.59 8.10
CA ARG A 175 10.52 -0.59 9.34
C ARG A 175 11.85 0.13 9.13
N GLY A 176 12.00 1.32 9.71
CA GLY A 176 13.30 1.99 9.83
C GLY A 176 14.02 1.63 11.14
N ARG A 177 15.17 2.25 11.40
CA ARG A 177 16.02 1.92 12.56
C ARG A 177 15.33 2.11 13.91
N THR A 178 14.66 3.26 14.07
CA THR A 178 14.05 3.66 15.34
C THR A 178 12.54 3.69 15.26
N ARG A 179 11.97 3.92 14.07
CA ARG A 179 10.55 4.16 13.83
C ARG A 179 10.01 3.34 12.66
N TRP A 180 8.70 3.26 12.56
CA TRP A 180 7.98 2.87 11.37
C TRP A 180 7.59 4.12 10.58
N TYR A 181 7.55 3.99 9.26
CA TYR A 181 7.27 5.09 8.33
C TYR A 181 6.15 4.67 7.40
N VAL A 182 5.09 5.46 7.29
CA VAL A 182 3.98 5.20 6.36
C VAL A 182 4.10 6.15 5.18
N TYR A 183 4.27 5.60 3.98
CA TYR A 183 4.34 6.36 2.74
C TYR A 183 3.10 6.11 1.88
N SER A 184 2.76 7.07 1.02
CA SER A 184 1.72 6.91 -0.01
C SER A 184 2.26 7.07 -1.41
N SER A 185 1.76 6.26 -2.35
CA SER A 185 1.76 6.55 -3.79
C SER A 185 0.33 6.72 -4.27
N THR A 186 0.04 7.74 -5.09
CA THR A 186 -1.32 7.98 -5.63
C THR A 186 -1.30 8.02 -7.15
N PHE A 187 -2.20 7.23 -7.75
CA PHE A 187 -2.32 7.04 -9.18
C PHE A 187 -3.73 7.41 -9.66
N LEU A 188 -3.84 7.97 -10.87
CA LEU A 188 -5.07 8.06 -11.64
C LEU A 188 -5.08 6.86 -12.58
N TYR A 189 -6.18 6.13 -12.62
CA TYR A 189 -6.35 5.00 -13.53
C TYR A 189 -7.16 5.48 -14.72
N GLY A 190 -6.50 5.51 -15.88
CA GLY A 190 -7.11 5.96 -17.14
C GLY A 190 -7.73 4.83 -17.94
N LYS A 191 -8.89 5.07 -18.57
CA LYS A 191 -9.42 4.22 -19.63
C LYS A 191 -8.58 4.41 -20.89
N LYS A 192 -7.79 3.42 -21.28
CA LYS A 192 -7.15 3.44 -22.60
C LYS A 192 -8.14 2.90 -23.63
N VAL A 193 -8.75 3.79 -24.43
CA VAL A 193 -9.46 3.38 -25.66
C VAL A 193 -8.39 2.93 -26.65
N LYS A 194 -8.27 1.63 -26.92
CA LYS A 194 -7.52 1.17 -28.09
C LYS A 194 -8.32 1.56 -29.32
N ASN A 195 -7.90 2.58 -30.05
CA ASN A 195 -8.36 2.79 -31.42
C ASN A 195 -7.82 1.62 -32.26
N SER A 196 -8.62 0.58 -32.50
CA SER A 196 -8.35 -0.41 -33.53
C SER A 196 -8.73 0.19 -34.88
N TRP A 197 -7.72 0.60 -35.66
CA TRP A 197 -7.92 0.72 -37.09
C TRP A 197 -7.75 -0.67 -37.71
N PHE A 198 -8.75 -1.08 -38.48
CA PHE A 198 -8.99 -2.39 -39.11
C PHE A 198 -9.62 -3.49 -38.24
N GLY A 199 -10.90 -3.75 -38.53
CA GLY A 199 -11.50 -5.08 -38.49
C GLY A 199 -11.76 -5.68 -37.12
N GLY A 200 -12.76 -5.14 -36.40
CA GLY A 200 -13.55 -5.83 -35.39
C GLY A 200 -12.79 -6.51 -34.24
N ILE A 201 -12.71 -5.87 -33.06
CA ILE A 201 -12.20 -6.52 -31.84
C ILE A 201 -12.95 -5.99 -30.60
N SER A 202 -13.28 -6.90 -29.68
CA SER A 202 -13.76 -6.61 -28.32
C SER A 202 -12.78 -5.70 -27.55
N SER A 203 -13.28 -4.60 -27.00
CA SER A 203 -12.50 -3.66 -26.19
C SER A 203 -12.23 -4.23 -24.79
N ALA A 204 -11.03 -4.77 -24.56
CA ALA A 204 -10.53 -4.93 -23.20
C ALA A 204 -10.08 -3.55 -22.68
N GLU A 205 -10.78 -3.02 -21.66
CA GLU A 205 -10.37 -1.80 -20.96
C GLU A 205 -9.02 -2.06 -20.25
N VAL A 206 -7.95 -1.42 -20.72
CA VAL A 206 -6.65 -1.46 -20.02
C VAL A 206 -6.55 -0.19 -19.18
N PHE A 207 -6.47 -0.35 -17.86
CA PHE A 207 -6.24 0.75 -16.95
C PHE A 207 -4.75 0.92 -16.69
N GLU A 208 -4.16 2.02 -17.16
CA GLU A 208 -2.76 2.36 -16.87
C GLU A 208 -2.70 3.42 -15.75
N PRO A 209 -1.84 3.23 -14.73
CA PRO A 209 -1.65 4.23 -13.69
C PRO A 209 -0.86 5.43 -14.22
N VAL A 210 -1.47 6.61 -14.14
CA VAL A 210 -0.82 7.90 -14.36
C VAL A 210 -0.52 8.52 -13.00
N ILE A 211 0.73 8.96 -12.81
CA ILE A 211 1.19 9.57 -11.56
C ILE A 211 0.50 10.92 -11.37
N THR A 212 0.00 11.18 -10.17
CA THR A 212 -0.91 12.32 -9.90
C THR A 212 -0.31 13.35 -8.96
N SER A 213 0.49 12.88 -8.02
CA SER A 213 1.07 13.66 -6.95
C SER A 213 2.40 13.04 -6.55
N VAL A 214 3.20 13.77 -5.80
CA VAL A 214 4.43 13.22 -5.23
C VAL A 214 4.09 12.19 -4.15
N SER A 215 4.70 11.02 -4.32
CA SER A 215 4.99 10.07 -3.27
C SER A 215 5.46 10.80 -2.00
N ARG A 216 4.85 10.53 -0.84
CA ARG A 216 5.14 11.28 0.40
C ARG A 216 5.04 10.45 1.67
N LEU A 217 5.83 10.85 2.67
CA LEU A 217 5.70 10.39 4.05
C LEU A 217 4.43 10.99 4.65
N LEU A 218 3.59 10.14 5.24
CA LEU A 218 2.35 10.55 5.89
C LEU A 218 2.50 10.65 7.41
N CYS A 219 3.15 9.67 8.03
CA CYS A 219 3.42 9.67 9.46
C CYS A 219 4.58 8.74 9.83
N THR A 220 5.06 8.91 11.06
CA THR A 220 6.02 8.00 11.71
C THR A 220 5.55 7.65 13.10
N PHE A 221 5.79 6.44 13.56
CA PHE A 221 5.47 5.98 14.90
C PHE A 221 6.52 5.01 15.45
#